data_AF-A0A811ASE6-F1
#
_entry.id   AF-A0A811ASE6-F1
#
_cell.length_a   1.000
_cell.length_b   1.000
_cell.length_c   1.000
_cell.angle_alpha   90.00
_cell.angle_beta   90.00
_cell.angle_gamma   90.00
#
_symmetry.space_group_name_H-M   'P 1'
#
loop_
_entity.id
_entity.type
_entity.pdbx_description
1 polymer ?
#
loop_
_entity_poly.entity_id
_entity_poly.type
_entity_poly.pdbx_seq_one_letter_code
_entity_poly.pdbx_strand_id
1 'polypeptide(L)' 'MLAIYLMFINEICHATDCFDLAGRDYKIDPDLLRAISWKESRYRVNAIGINPVTDMAAD' A
#
# COMPACT_ATOMS: atom_id res chain seq x y z
N MET A 1 -25.91 26.12 -7.63
CA MET A 1 -24.60 26.78 -7.82
C MET A 1 -23.55 26.22 -6.86
N LEU A 2 -23.72 26.28 -5.53
CA LEU A 2 -22.76 25.73 -4.55
C LEU A 2 -22.59 24.20 -4.64
N ALA A 3 -23.68 23.45 -4.81
CA ALA A 3 -23.63 21.98 -4.92
C ALA A 3 -22.86 21.50 -6.16
N ILE A 4 -22.95 22.24 -7.27
CA ILE A 4 -22.23 21.94 -8.51
C ILE A 4 -20.73 22.17 -8.30
N TYR A 5 -20.35 23.27 -7.64
CA TYR A 5 -18.97 23.56 -7.29
C TYR A 5 -18.35 22.48 -6.37
N LEU A 6 -19.11 22.00 -5.37
CA LEU A 6 -18.67 20.91 -4.49
C LEU A 6 -18.44 19.58 -5.24
N MET A 7 -19.24 19.26 -6.26
CA MET A 7 -19.02 18.05 -7.08
C MET A 7 -17.69 18.10 -7.84
N PHE A 8 -17.29 19.26 -8.36
CA PHE A 8 -16.03 19.41 -9.11
C PHE A 8 -14.77 19.31 -8.23
N ILE A 9 -14.84 19.63 -6.94
CA ILE A 9 -13.67 19.51 -6.03
C ILE A 9 -13.43 18.04 -5.62
N ASN A 10 -14.47 17.19 -5.64
CA ASN A 10 -14.33 15.77 -5.26
C ASN A 10 -13.51 14.95 -6.28
N GLU A 11 -13.54 15.30 -7.57
CA GLU A 11 -12.78 14.56 -8.60
C GLU A 11 -11.27 14.79 -8.55
N ILE A 12 -10.80 15.84 -7.87
CA ILE A 12 -9.36 16.18 -7.79
C ILE A 12 -8.62 15.27 -6.80
N CYS A 13 -9.34 14.50 -5.97
CA CYS A 13 -8.74 13.74 -4.85
C CYS A 13 -8.70 12.22 -5.06
N HIS A 14 -8.86 11.72 -6.29
CA HIS A 14 -8.58 10.30 -6.58
C HIS A 14 -7.11 10.14 -7.00
N ALA A 15 -6.19 10.34 -6.06
CA ALA A 15 -4.80 9.93 -6.25
C ALA A 15 -4.75 8.40 -6.21
N THR A 16 -4.91 7.74 -7.37
CA THR A 16 -4.63 6.30 -7.49
C THR A 16 -3.21 6.04 -7.00
N ASP A 17 -3.09 5.31 -5.90
CA ASP A 17 -1.80 4.93 -5.36
C ASP A 17 -1.25 3.70 -6.09
N CYS A 18 -0.01 3.32 -5.78
CA CYS A 18 0.60 2.13 -6.37
C CYS A 18 -0.13 0.83 -5.96
N PHE A 19 -0.88 0.84 -4.85
CA PHE A 19 -1.67 -0.31 -4.40
C PHE A 19 -2.92 -0.49 -5.26
N ASP A 20 -3.59 0.59 -5.68
CA ASP A 20 -4.75 0.53 -6.58
C ASP A 20 -4.34 0.02 -7.97
N LEU A 21 -3.22 0.50 -8.49
CA LEU A 21 -2.66 0.04 -9.77
C LEU A 21 -2.26 -1.44 -9.70
N ALA A 22 -1.51 -1.84 -8.66
CA ALA A 22 -1.13 -3.24 -8.46
C ALA A 22 -2.34 -4.14 -8.25
N GLY A 23 -3.33 -3.71 -7.47
CA GLY A 23 -4.54 -4.47 -7.23
C GLY A 23 -5.36 -4.69 -8.51
N ARG A 24 -5.47 -3.67 -9.36
CA ARG A 24 -6.11 -3.78 -10.68
C ARG A 24 -5.36 -4.75 -11.60
N ASP A 25 -4.05 -4.59 -11.70
CA ASP A 25 -3.23 -5.33 -12.68
C ASP A 25 -3.07 -6.81 -12.29
N TYR A 26 -2.96 -7.11 -10.99
CA TYR A 26 -2.78 -8.47 -10.46
C TYR A 26 -4.08 -9.11 -9.94
N LYS A 27 -5.22 -8.40 -9.98
CA LYS A 27 -6.52 -8.83 -9.43
C LYS A 27 -6.45 -9.20 -7.95
N ILE A 28 -5.72 -8.40 -7.18
CA ILE A 28 -5.60 -8.50 -5.72
C ILE A 28 -6.32 -7.30 -5.11
N ASP A 29 -6.96 -7.48 -3.96
CA ASP A 29 -7.58 -6.36 -3.24
C ASP A 29 -6.50 -5.31 -2.85
N PRO A 30 -6.60 -4.05 -3.31
CA PRO A 30 -5.70 -2.98 -2.89
C PRO A 30 -5.57 -2.86 -1.36
N ASP A 31 -6.65 -3.09 -0.62
CA ASP A 31 -6.65 -3.00 0.85
C ASP A 31 -5.87 -4.15 1.49
N LEU A 32 -5.87 -5.33 0.86
CA LEU A 32 -5.01 -6.43 1.28
C LEU A 32 -3.53 -6.05 1.12
N LEU A 33 -3.15 -5.41 0.00
CA LEU A 33 -1.78 -4.96 -0.22
C LEU A 33 -1.36 -3.87 0.79
N ARG A 34 -2.27 -2.95 1.13
CA ARG A 34 -2.06 -1.96 2.20
C ARG A 34 -1.90 -2.63 3.57
N ALA A 35 -2.74 -3.61 3.89
CA ALA A 35 -2.64 -4.35 5.15
C ALA A 35 -1.32 -5.11 5.28
N ILE A 36 -0.87 -5.78 4.22
CA ILE A 36 0.41 -6.50 4.18
C ILE A 36 1.58 -5.53 4.35
N SER A 37 1.64 -4.46 3.55
CA SER A 37 2.73 -3.48 3.64
C SER A 37 2.79 -2.75 4.98
N TRP A 38 1.64 -2.52 5.63
CA TRP A 38 1.59 -2.06 7.01
C TRP A 38 2.14 -3.10 7.98
N LYS A 39 1.74 -4.36 7.84
CA LYS A 39 2.15 -5.46 8.72
C LYS A 39 3.65 -5.74 8.65
N GLU A 40 4.21 -5.77 7.45
CA GLU A 40 5.61 -6.15 7.20
C GLU A 40 6.60 -5.03 7.56
N SER A 41 6.34 -3.78 7.13
CA SER A 41 7.35 -2.71 7.24
C SER A 41 6.79 -1.36 7.72
N ARG A 42 5.48 -1.26 7.97
CA ARG A 42 4.80 0.03 8.24
C ARG A 42 5.05 1.05 7.12
N TYR A 43 4.97 0.60 5.86
CA TYR A 43 5.25 1.38 4.65
C TYR A 43 6.69 1.90 4.51
N ARG A 44 7.65 1.37 5.28
CA ARG A 44 9.07 1.72 5.12
C ARG A 44 9.70 0.91 3.99
N VAL A 45 10.06 1.59 2.91
CA VAL A 45 10.70 0.98 1.73
C VAL A 45 12.09 0.39 2.01
N ASN A 46 12.78 0.90 3.04
CA ASN A 46 14.15 0.48 3.40
C ASN A 46 14.18 -0.39 4.67
N ALA A 47 13.05 -0.99 5.08
CA ALA A 47 13.03 -1.87 6.24
C ALA A 47 13.72 -3.21 5.92
N ILE A 48 14.59 -3.68 6.83
CA ILE A 48 15.27 -4.97 6.75
C ILE A 48 15.01 -5.72 8.07
N GLY A 49 14.51 -6.95 7.98
CA GLY A 49 14.35 -7.87 9.12
C GLY A 49 15.40 -8.96 9.09
N ILE A 50 16.02 -9.26 10.23
CA ILE A 50 16.97 -10.38 10.37
C ILE A 50 16.16 -11.64 10.65
N ASN A 51 16.38 -12.69 9.87
CA ASN A 51 15.76 -13.99 10.12
C ASN A 51 16.56 -14.72 11.22
N PRO A 52 15.94 -15.01 12.38
CA PRO A 52 16.64 -15.66 13.50
C PRO A 52 17.11 -17.09 13.19
N VAL A 53 16.57 -17.75 12.15
CA VAL A 53 16.92 -19.15 11.81
C VAL A 53 18.26 -19.24 11.05
N THR A 54 18.67 -18.19 10.36
CA THR A 54 19.93 -18.18 9.60
C THR A 54 21.16 -18.11 10.51
N ASP A 55 21.04 -17.55 11.72
CA ASP A 55 22.14 -17.42 12.67
C ASP A 55 22.42 -18.72 13.45
N MET A 56 21.53 -19.73 13.33
CA MET A 56 21.71 -21.06 13.95
C MET A 56 22.38 -22.08 13.01
N ALA A 57 22.53 -21.76 11.72
CA ALA A 57 23.14 -22.65 10.72
C ALA A 57 24.61 -22.30 10.41
N ALA A 58 25.23 -21.45 11.23
CA ALA A 58 26.60 -20.96 11.07
C ALA A 58 27.60 -21.54 12.09
N ASP A 59 27.25 -22.65 12.76
CA ASP A 59 28.13 -23.44 13.64
C ASP A 59 28.53 -24.77 12.97
#